data_AF-A0A843BMM5-F1
#
_entry.id   AF-A0A843BMM5-F1
#
_cell.length_a   1.000
_cell.length_b   1.000
_cell.length_c   1.000
_cell.angle_alpha   90.00
_cell.angle_beta   90.00
_cell.angle_gamma   90.00
#
_symmetry.space_group_name_H-M   'P 1'
#
loop_
_entity.id
_entity.type
_entity.pdbx_description
1 polymer ?
#
loop_
_entity_poly.entity_id
_entity_poly.type
_entity_poly.pdbx_seq_one_letter_code
_entity_poly.pdbx_strand_id
1 'polypeptide(L)'
;MSKALFPTILLSFLAVVMVFGTVAPAFADSDGKSYKRWVVPIGDAEGTIEISEDTNIDDVRDLAISEEQAREGYDVDKAKLKKAVNDSGQYFLVWKLVDYTDDNTKIKYILDAGTGEQLTEPIVKEKGSCGDKKSYSEKNA
;
A
#
# COMPACT_ATOMS: atom_id res chain seq x y z
N MET A 1 -12.51 -35.61 49.61
CA MET A 1 -13.72 -35.26 48.83
C MET A 1 -13.60 -33.80 48.39
N SER A 2 -13.73 -33.58 47.08
CA SER A 2 -14.06 -32.36 46.27
C SER A 2 -14.55 -31.11 47.04
N LYS A 3 -14.30 -29.83 46.67
CA LYS A 3 -14.26 -29.14 45.36
C LYS A 3 -13.69 -27.71 45.51
N ALA A 4 -13.18 -27.16 44.41
CA ALA A 4 -12.64 -25.81 44.21
C ALA A 4 -13.68 -24.68 44.20
N LEU A 5 -13.24 -23.41 44.24
CA LEU A 5 -13.50 -22.35 43.23
C LEU A 5 -12.91 -20.98 43.66
N PHE A 6 -12.08 -20.39 42.79
CA PHE A 6 -11.68 -18.97 42.80
C PHE A 6 -12.84 -18.08 42.26
N PRO A 7 -12.80 -16.74 42.45
CA PRO A 7 -12.22 -15.91 41.38
C PRO A 7 -11.45 -14.64 41.82
N THR A 8 -10.40 -14.41 41.04
CA THR A 8 -9.69 -13.21 40.57
C THR A 8 -10.50 -11.90 40.53
N ILE A 9 -9.82 -10.76 40.77
CA ILE A 9 -9.74 -9.60 39.85
C ILE A 9 -8.46 -8.80 40.21
N LEU A 10 -7.52 -8.79 39.27
CA LEU A 10 -6.27 -8.03 39.28
C LEU A 10 -6.55 -6.70 38.57
N LEU A 11 -6.23 -5.57 39.20
CA LEU A 11 -6.34 -4.25 38.57
C LEU A 11 -4.98 -3.55 38.56
N SER A 12 -4.75 -2.79 37.49
CA SER A 12 -3.80 -1.68 37.30
C SER A 12 -2.63 -2.00 36.36
N PHE A 13 -2.84 -1.70 35.07
CA PHE A 13 -1.76 -1.42 34.11
C PHE A 13 -1.49 0.08 34.09
N LEU A 14 -0.22 0.46 34.26
CA LEU A 14 0.26 1.82 34.04
C LEU A 14 1.61 1.77 33.32
N ALA A 15 1.67 2.45 32.17
CA ALA A 15 2.71 3.40 31.75
C ALA A 15 3.08 3.24 30.27
N VAL A 16 2.76 4.30 29.53
CA VAL A 16 3.10 4.59 28.15
C VAL A 16 4.56 5.02 28.05
N VAL A 17 5.27 4.55 27.00
CA VAL A 17 6.46 5.24 26.48
C VAL A 17 6.26 5.46 24.97
N MET A 18 6.13 6.73 24.59
CA MET A 18 6.00 7.18 23.21
C MET A 18 7.36 7.13 22.51
N VAL A 19 7.44 6.45 21.37
CA VAL A 19 8.55 6.55 20.43
C VAL A 19 8.15 7.54 19.33
N PHE A 20 8.80 8.70 19.28
CA PHE A 20 8.64 9.66 18.18
C PHE A 20 9.38 9.14 16.95
N GLY A 21 8.67 8.41 16.08
CA GLY A 21 9.10 8.10 14.73
C GLY A 21 8.65 9.20 13.77
N THR A 22 9.59 9.74 13.00
CA THR A 22 9.35 10.78 11.99
C THR A 22 8.30 10.32 10.97
N VAL A 23 7.16 11.01 10.95
CA VAL A 23 6.05 10.76 10.03
C VAL A 23 6.48 11.13 8.60
N ALA A 24 6.90 10.12 7.84
CA ALA A 24 6.92 10.21 6.39
C ALA A 24 5.48 10.43 5.91
N PRO A 25 5.22 11.31 4.92
CA PRO A 25 3.87 11.63 4.48
C PRO A 25 3.17 10.37 3.95
N ALA A 26 2.18 9.92 4.71
CA ALA A 26 1.24 8.89 4.31
C ALA A 26 0.36 9.42 3.19
N PHE A 27 0.15 8.63 2.14
CA PHE A 27 -0.92 8.88 1.20
C PHE A 27 -2.21 8.40 1.87
N ALA A 28 -3.15 9.31 2.12
CA ALA A 28 -4.50 8.94 2.48
C ALA A 28 -5.17 8.36 1.22
N ASP A 29 -5.41 7.05 1.21
CA ASP A 29 -6.40 6.45 0.31
C ASP A 29 -7.79 6.52 0.98
N SER A 30 -8.85 6.23 0.22
CA SER A 30 -10.25 6.64 0.45
C SER A 30 -10.85 6.27 1.81
N ASP A 31 -10.20 5.41 2.59
CA ASP A 31 -10.68 4.87 3.87
C ASP A 31 -10.13 5.63 5.09
N GLY A 32 -9.40 6.73 4.88
CA GLY A 32 -8.83 7.56 5.96
C GLY A 32 -7.67 6.90 6.72
N LYS A 33 -7.27 5.69 6.33
CA LYS A 33 -6.12 4.96 6.87
C LYS A 33 -4.82 5.52 6.26
N SER A 34 -3.86 5.88 7.11
CA SER A 34 -2.56 6.39 6.69
C SER A 34 -1.56 5.23 6.55
N TYR A 35 -1.29 4.79 5.34
CA TYR A 35 -0.29 3.75 5.09
C TYR A 35 1.11 4.34 4.87
N LYS A 36 2.15 3.57 5.25
CA LYS A 36 3.53 3.88 4.84
C LYS A 36 3.55 4.05 3.32
N ARG A 37 4.20 5.10 2.81
CA ARG A 37 4.32 5.44 1.38
C ARG A 37 4.69 4.27 0.44
N TRP A 38 5.32 3.23 0.98
CA TRP A 38 5.85 2.09 0.24
C TRP A 38 4.94 0.87 0.24
N VAL A 39 3.82 0.91 0.97
CA VAL A 39 2.81 -0.14 1.08
C VAL A 39 1.59 0.22 0.24
N VAL A 40 1.00 -0.77 -0.43
CA VAL A 40 -0.19 -0.61 -1.28
C VAL A 40 -1.41 -1.19 -0.56
N PRO A 41 -2.46 -0.41 -0.27
CA PRO A 41 -3.70 -0.99 0.24
C PRO A 41 -4.41 -1.79 -0.86
N ILE A 42 -4.94 -2.97 -0.53
CA ILE A 42 -5.64 -3.85 -1.47
C ILE A 42 -7.06 -4.26 -1.03
N GLY A 43 -7.63 -3.57 -0.03
CA GLY A 43 -8.98 -3.88 0.48
C GLY A 43 -9.03 -5.27 1.12
N ASP A 44 -10.06 -6.06 0.79
CA ASP A 44 -10.25 -7.44 1.26
C ASP A 44 -9.53 -8.49 0.39
N ALA A 45 -8.86 -8.08 -0.70
CA ALA A 45 -8.12 -9.00 -1.55
C ALA A 45 -6.94 -9.63 -0.82
N GLU A 46 -6.58 -10.85 -1.23
CA GLU A 46 -5.45 -11.61 -0.70
C GLU A 46 -4.51 -12.02 -1.83
N GLY A 47 -3.21 -12.00 -1.54
CA GLY A 47 -2.19 -12.52 -2.44
C GLY A 47 -1.75 -13.93 -2.06
N THR A 48 -1.11 -14.61 -2.98
CA THR A 48 -0.58 -15.98 -2.81
C THR A 48 0.71 -16.01 -2.00
N ILE A 49 1.48 -14.92 -2.02
CA ILE A 49 2.77 -14.81 -1.31
C ILE A 49 2.59 -13.87 -0.12
N GLU A 50 2.26 -14.45 1.04
CA GLU A 50 2.22 -13.74 2.31
C GLU A 50 3.63 -13.43 2.80
N ILE A 51 3.83 -12.22 3.32
CA ILE A 51 5.10 -11.71 3.85
C ILE A 51 4.85 -10.98 5.17
N SER A 52 5.91 -10.67 5.91
CA SER A 52 5.81 -9.83 7.10
C SER A 52 5.90 -8.35 6.74
N GLU A 53 5.41 -7.47 7.61
CA GLU A 53 5.57 -6.01 7.45
C GLU A 53 7.05 -5.61 7.28
N ASP A 54 7.96 -6.28 7.98
CA ASP A 54 9.38 -5.96 8.02
C ASP A 54 10.19 -6.65 6.91
N THR A 55 9.55 -7.47 6.08
CA THR A 55 10.21 -8.15 4.96
C THR A 55 10.85 -7.14 4.00
N ASN A 56 12.12 -7.36 3.70
CA ASN A 56 12.82 -6.68 2.62
C ASN A 56 12.44 -7.36 1.29
N ILE A 57 12.00 -6.56 0.31
CA ILE A 57 11.51 -7.07 -0.97
C ILE A 57 12.64 -7.76 -1.76
N ASP A 58 13.87 -7.28 -1.64
CA ASP A 58 15.00 -7.85 -2.39
C ASP A 58 15.30 -9.29 -1.93
N ASP A 59 15.05 -9.61 -0.66
CA ASP A 59 15.29 -10.94 -0.08
C ASP A 59 14.22 -11.97 -0.51
N VAL A 60 13.05 -11.51 -0.94
CA VAL A 60 11.91 -12.35 -1.36
C VAL A 60 11.55 -12.19 -2.82
N ARG A 61 12.37 -11.48 -3.60
CA ARG A 61 12.14 -11.22 -5.02
C ARG A 61 11.97 -12.50 -5.82
N ASP A 62 12.76 -13.53 -5.49
CA ASP A 62 12.77 -14.81 -6.19
C ASP A 62 11.51 -15.65 -5.97
N LEU A 63 10.64 -15.27 -5.03
CA LEU A 63 9.34 -15.90 -4.84
C LEU A 63 8.32 -15.44 -5.90
N ALA A 64 8.53 -14.26 -6.49
CA ALA A 64 7.63 -13.69 -7.46
C ALA A 64 7.87 -14.23 -8.88
N ILE A 65 6.82 -14.19 -9.70
CA ILE A 65 6.96 -14.30 -11.16
C ILE A 65 7.86 -13.18 -11.69
N SER A 66 8.43 -13.40 -12.88
CA SER A 66 9.32 -12.42 -13.49
C SER A 66 8.58 -11.12 -13.83
N GLU A 67 9.34 -10.02 -13.99
CA GLU A 67 8.77 -8.75 -14.43
C GLU A 67 8.11 -8.87 -15.82
N GLU A 68 8.67 -9.70 -16.70
CA GLU A 68 8.12 -9.95 -18.03
C GLU A 68 6.77 -10.66 -17.95
N GLN A 69 6.65 -11.69 -17.10
CA GLN A 69 5.39 -12.39 -16.88
C GLN A 69 4.33 -11.47 -16.27
N ALA A 70 4.71 -10.65 -15.28
CA ALA A 70 3.79 -9.70 -14.67
C ALA A 70 3.26 -8.65 -15.66
N ARG A 71 3.99 -8.36 -16.73
CA ARG A 71 3.61 -7.38 -17.77
C ARG A 71 2.86 -8.02 -18.94
N GLU A 72 2.70 -9.33 -18.96
CA GLU A 72 2.03 -10.01 -20.07
C GLU A 72 0.58 -9.51 -20.20
N GLY A 73 0.23 -8.98 -21.37
CA GLY A 73 -1.09 -8.38 -21.63
C GLY A 73 -1.28 -6.95 -21.13
N TYR A 74 -0.25 -6.32 -20.53
CA TYR A 74 -0.27 -4.94 -20.07
C TYR A 74 0.73 -4.08 -20.83
N ASP A 75 0.26 -3.00 -21.47
CA ASP A 75 1.13 -1.94 -21.99
C ASP A 75 1.37 -0.91 -20.89
N VAL A 76 2.54 -0.98 -20.24
CA VAL A 76 2.85 -0.22 -19.02
C VAL A 76 4.25 0.33 -19.08
N ASP A 77 4.48 1.54 -18.58
CA ASP A 77 5.83 2.12 -18.54
C ASP A 77 6.71 1.51 -17.45
N LYS A 78 6.09 1.09 -16.33
CA LYS A 78 6.84 0.66 -15.15
C LYS A 78 6.18 -0.54 -14.49
N ALA A 79 7.00 -1.48 -14.05
CA ALA A 79 6.63 -2.57 -13.17
C ALA A 79 7.55 -2.56 -11.94
N LYS A 80 6.99 -2.78 -10.74
CA LYS A 80 7.80 -2.85 -9.53
C LYS A 80 7.14 -3.71 -8.47
N LEU A 81 7.91 -4.63 -7.86
CA LEU A 81 7.49 -5.34 -6.67
C LEU A 81 7.26 -4.39 -5.49
N LYS A 82 6.18 -4.66 -4.76
CA LYS A 82 5.73 -3.89 -3.61
C LYS A 82 5.15 -4.80 -2.55
N LYS A 83 5.06 -4.26 -1.34
CA LYS A 83 4.27 -4.84 -0.27
C LYS A 83 2.85 -4.29 -0.39
N ALA A 84 1.87 -5.16 -0.35
CA ALA A 84 0.48 -4.80 -0.19
C ALA A 84 0.00 -5.13 1.23
N VAL A 85 -1.06 -4.48 1.68
CA VAL A 85 -1.74 -4.79 2.95
C VAL A 85 -3.24 -4.86 2.73
N ASN A 86 -3.86 -5.93 3.22
CA ASN A 86 -5.32 -6.07 3.20
C ASN A 86 -5.96 -5.43 4.44
N ASP A 87 -7.30 -5.42 4.51
CA ASP A 87 -8.04 -4.83 5.61
C ASP A 87 -7.89 -5.57 6.95
N SER A 88 -7.49 -6.84 6.89
CA SER A 88 -7.12 -7.66 8.06
C SER A 88 -5.71 -7.34 8.59
N GLY A 89 -4.92 -6.54 7.88
CA GLY A 89 -3.55 -6.18 8.25
C GLY A 89 -2.49 -7.20 7.82
N GLN A 90 -2.84 -8.18 6.98
CA GLN A 90 -1.90 -9.13 6.40
C GLN A 90 -1.16 -8.49 5.23
N TYR A 91 0.11 -8.86 5.08
CA TYR A 91 0.97 -8.30 4.04
C TYR A 91 1.24 -9.33 2.96
N PHE A 92 1.19 -8.88 1.70
CA PHE A 92 1.42 -9.72 0.53
C PHE A 92 2.45 -9.09 -0.40
N LEU A 93 3.18 -9.92 -1.13
CA LEU A 93 4.03 -9.47 -2.22
C LEU A 93 3.16 -9.25 -3.47
N VAL A 94 3.29 -8.08 -4.10
CA VAL A 94 2.51 -7.72 -5.30
C VAL A 94 3.38 -7.06 -6.36
N TRP A 95 3.01 -7.23 -7.63
CA TRP A 95 3.49 -6.40 -8.72
C TRP A 95 2.63 -5.14 -8.83
N LYS A 96 3.27 -3.97 -8.80
CA LYS A 96 2.63 -2.71 -9.14
C LYS A 96 3.05 -2.28 -10.53
N LEU A 97 2.13 -2.35 -11.47
CA LEU A 97 2.31 -1.80 -12.80
C LEU A 97 1.80 -0.35 -12.86
N VAL A 98 2.42 0.45 -13.73
CA VAL A 98 2.04 1.85 -13.96
C VAL A 98 2.10 2.13 -15.45
N ASP A 99 0.98 2.60 -15.97
CA ASP A 99 0.80 3.13 -17.32
C ASP A 99 0.56 4.65 -17.23
N TYR A 100 1.23 5.42 -18.07
CA TYR A 100 1.00 6.84 -18.29
C TYR A 100 0.39 7.03 -19.67
N THR A 101 -0.90 7.33 -19.69
CA THR A 101 -1.62 7.64 -20.92
C THR A 101 -1.29 9.07 -21.39
N ASP A 102 -1.49 9.32 -22.69
CA ASP A 102 -1.13 10.59 -23.34
C ASP A 102 -1.82 11.83 -22.74
N ASP A 103 -2.97 11.64 -22.11
CA ASP A 103 -3.74 12.67 -21.39
C ASP A 103 -3.14 13.00 -19.99
N ASN A 104 -1.96 12.47 -19.66
CA ASN A 104 -1.33 12.50 -18.32
C ASN A 104 -2.13 11.77 -17.24
N THR A 105 -3.04 10.87 -17.62
CA THR A 105 -3.68 9.97 -16.67
C THR A 105 -2.69 8.88 -16.27
N LYS A 106 -2.66 8.58 -14.97
CA LYS A 106 -1.82 7.53 -14.41
C LYS A 106 -2.69 6.38 -13.97
N ILE A 107 -2.60 5.26 -14.68
CA ILE A 107 -3.28 4.02 -14.33
C ILE A 107 -2.31 3.12 -13.56
N LYS A 108 -2.79 2.49 -12.49
CA LYS A 108 -2.00 1.51 -11.74
C LYS A 108 -2.76 0.20 -11.65
N TYR A 109 -2.07 -0.88 -11.96
CA TYR A 109 -2.57 -2.24 -11.80
C TYR A 109 -1.81 -2.90 -10.65
N ILE A 110 -2.55 -3.55 -9.75
CA ILE A 110 -1.99 -4.30 -8.63
C ILE A 110 -2.24 -5.77 -8.90
N LEU A 111 -1.15 -6.51 -9.11
CA LEU A 111 -1.18 -7.91 -9.47
C LEU A 111 -0.57 -8.75 -8.35
N ASP A 112 -1.09 -9.95 -8.17
CA ASP A 112 -0.50 -10.97 -7.33
C ASP A 112 0.92 -11.29 -7.81
N ALA A 113 1.90 -11.33 -6.89
CA ALA A 113 3.28 -11.56 -7.28
C ALA A 113 3.57 -13.02 -7.67
N GLY A 114 2.76 -13.98 -7.24
CA GLY A 114 2.95 -15.41 -7.54
C GLY A 114 2.20 -15.88 -8.79
N THR A 115 1.09 -15.23 -9.15
CA THR A 115 0.25 -15.64 -10.29
C THR A 115 0.18 -14.61 -11.41
N GLY A 116 0.41 -13.33 -11.11
CA GLY A 116 0.18 -12.24 -12.07
C GLY A 116 -1.29 -11.86 -12.21
N GLU A 117 -2.20 -12.44 -11.43
CA GLU A 117 -3.62 -12.11 -11.47
C GLU A 117 -3.89 -10.76 -10.83
N GLN A 118 -4.85 -10.00 -11.38
CA GLN A 118 -5.17 -8.68 -10.87
C GLN A 118 -5.99 -8.75 -9.59
N LEU A 119 -5.49 -8.14 -8.51
CA LEU A 119 -6.10 -8.22 -7.18
C LEU A 119 -7.17 -7.14 -6.94
N THR A 120 -7.01 -5.97 -7.56
CA THR A 120 -7.92 -4.84 -7.38
C THR A 120 -8.30 -4.23 -8.72
N GLU A 121 -9.40 -3.50 -8.76
CA GLU A 121 -9.70 -2.63 -9.89
C GLU A 121 -8.53 -1.66 -10.19
N PRO A 122 -8.32 -1.27 -11.45
CA PRO A 122 -7.26 -0.33 -11.81
C PRO A 122 -7.44 1.02 -11.10
N ILE A 123 -6.37 1.51 -10.48
CA ILE A 123 -6.39 2.78 -9.77
C ILE A 123 -6.02 3.88 -10.76
N VAL A 124 -7.03 4.63 -11.19
CA VAL A 124 -6.88 5.78 -12.10
C VAL A 124 -6.65 7.05 -11.29
N LYS A 125 -5.55 7.75 -11.58
CA LYS A 125 -5.31 9.11 -11.06
C LYS A 125 -5.11 10.06 -12.22
N GLU A 126 -6.14 10.84 -12.52
CA GLU A 126 -6.02 11.99 -13.40
C GLU A 126 -5.14 13.04 -12.70
N LYS A 127 -4.22 13.65 -13.44
CA LYS A 127 -3.50 14.81 -12.93
C LYS A 127 -4.50 15.97 -12.89
N GLY A 128 -5.15 16.14 -11.75
CA GLY A 128 -5.96 17.34 -11.50
C GLY A 128 -5.16 18.56 -11.93
N SER A 129 -5.73 19.33 -12.86
CA SER A 129 -5.17 20.60 -13.37
C SER A 129 -4.41 21.28 -12.24
N CYS A 130 -3.09 21.47 -12.40
CA CYS A 130 -2.36 22.35 -11.52
C CYS A 130 -3.08 23.69 -11.58
N GLY A 131 -3.86 23.99 -10.53
CA GLY A 131 -4.66 25.20 -10.45
C GLY A 131 -3.84 26.40 -10.89
N ASP A 132 -4.48 27.22 -11.71
CA ASP A 132 -3.97 28.47 -12.25
C ASP A 132 -2.96 29.10 -11.30
N LYS A 133 -1.70 29.14 -11.73
CA LYS A 133 -0.72 30.05 -11.13
C LYS A 133 -1.31 31.43 -11.34
N LYS A 134 -1.91 32.01 -10.29
CA LYS A 134 -2.36 33.40 -10.27
C LYS A 134 -1.25 34.26 -10.87
N SER A 135 -1.53 34.78 -12.06
CA SER A 135 -0.83 35.89 -12.65
C SER A 135 -0.77 36.99 -11.59
N TYR A 136 0.43 37.27 -11.09
CA TYR A 136 0.67 38.52 -10.36
C TYR A 136 0.65 39.61 -11.42
N SER A 137 -0.52 40.24 -11.58
CA SER A 137 -0.67 41.48 -12.30
C SER A 137 0.28 42.53 -11.72
N GLU A 138 1.05 43.17 -12.59
CA GLU A 138 1.71 44.45 -12.37
C GLU A 138 0.82 45.37 -11.52
N LYS A 139 1.30 45.78 -10.35
CA LYS A 139 1.02 47.10 -9.76
C LYS A 139 2.16 47.48 -8.83
N ASN A 140 2.96 48.43 -9.27
CA ASN A 140 3.52 49.58 -8.54
C ASN A 140 4.38 50.29 -9.61
N ALA A 141 3.83 51.28 -10.31
CA ALA A 141 3.78 52.69 -9.88
C ALA A 141 5.18 53.32 -9.85
#